data_AF-A0A401RE78-F1
#
_entry.id   AF-A0A401RE78-F1
#
_cell.length_a   1.000
_cell.length_b   1.000
_cell.length_c   1.000
_cell.angle_alpha   90.00
_cell.angle_beta   90.00
_cell.angle_gamma   90.00
#
_symmetry.space_group_name_H-M   'P 1'
#
loop_
_entity.id
_entity.type
_entity.pdbx_description
1 polymer ?
#
loop_
_entity_poly.entity_id
_entity_poly.type
_entity_poly.pdbx_seq_one_letter_code
_entity_poly.pdbx_strand_id
1 'polypeptide(L)'
;MYVTQHGTELPKCYHQADWNYSFYVLDNQNLQQLWDWSRHNLTIKQGKIYFAFNPKLCVSEIYRMVEVAGVKGRQGSADMEQRTNGDRASCESHILKFTANSTAKNRILLKWERYRPPDYRDLISFIVYYKEAPFQNLTEYDGQDACGSNSWSMVDVDLPQSKTQEPGVYLTNLKPWTQYAIFVKAITLATSEDGRNHGAKSEIIYMKTNASVPSVPLDVLSMSNSSSQLVVRWKPPAFSNGNITYYLVRWQQQPEDTELYKHDYCHKGMKLPTRISATGAIDLEGEGDADSKQSGKTEHGQCCTCPKSPDELKAEAEEVMFQKSFENFLHNSIFMPR
;
A
#
# COMPACT_ATOMS: atom_id res chain seq x y z
N MET A 1 2.50 14.40 30.80
CA MET A 1 2.02 14.55 29.42
C MET A 1 0.77 13.69 29.33
N TYR A 2 -0.40 14.32 29.28
CA TYR A 2 -1.68 13.62 29.19
C TYR A 2 -1.93 13.31 27.72
N VAL A 3 -2.03 12.04 27.36
CA VAL A 3 -2.48 11.63 26.03
C VAL A 3 -3.91 11.13 26.21
N THR A 4 -4.87 12.00 25.97
CA THR A 4 -6.29 11.65 25.92
C THR A 4 -6.77 11.90 24.50
N GLN A 5 -7.26 10.87 23.83
CA GLN A 5 -8.01 11.02 22.59
C GLN A 5 -9.42 11.51 22.96
N HIS A 6 -9.84 12.64 22.38
CA HIS A 6 -11.06 13.37 22.72
C HIS A 6 -12.32 12.50 22.66
N GLY A 7 -13.25 12.73 23.61
CA GLY A 7 -14.68 12.58 23.30
C GLY A 7 -15.63 12.04 24.37
N THR A 8 -15.41 12.25 25.66
CA THR A 8 -16.51 12.28 26.66
C THR A 8 -16.15 13.23 27.79
N GLU A 9 -17.07 14.15 28.13
CA GLU A 9 -16.96 14.99 29.32
C GLU A 9 -16.96 14.09 30.56
N LEU A 10 -15.82 14.00 31.25
CA LEU A 10 -15.75 13.36 32.57
C LEU A 10 -16.17 14.36 33.65
N PRO A 11 -16.86 13.92 34.71
CA PRO A 11 -17.27 14.77 35.81
C PRO A 11 -16.04 15.33 36.55
N LYS A 12 -16.10 16.62 36.83
CA LYS A 12 -15.31 17.43 37.78
C LYS A 12 -14.21 16.66 38.54
N CYS A 13 -12.97 17.04 38.24
CA CYS A 13 -11.74 16.86 39.00
C CYS A 13 -11.91 16.29 40.42
N TYR A 14 -11.69 14.98 40.57
CA TYR A 14 -11.26 14.42 41.84
C TYR A 14 -9.76 14.70 41.99
N HIS A 15 -9.46 15.57 42.95
CA HIS A 15 -8.16 15.91 43.53
C HIS A 15 -6.90 15.25 42.96
N GLN A 16 -6.05 16.11 42.39
CA GLN A 16 -4.65 15.88 42.05
C GLN A 16 -3.74 15.83 43.29
N ALA A 17 -4.19 15.23 44.41
CA ALA A 17 -3.49 15.29 45.71
C ALA A 17 -3.11 13.93 46.33
N ASP A 18 -3.80 12.82 46.03
CA ASP A 18 -3.58 11.57 46.79
C ASP A 18 -2.85 10.46 46.05
N TRP A 19 -2.62 10.62 44.75
CA TRP A 19 -2.09 9.56 43.91
C TRP A 19 -0.87 10.06 43.14
N ASN A 20 0.31 9.85 43.73
CA ASN A 20 1.62 10.27 43.23
C ASN A 20 1.99 9.63 41.86
N TYR A 21 1.22 9.87 40.81
CA TYR A 21 1.42 9.36 39.45
C TYR A 21 1.93 10.47 38.53
N SER A 22 2.97 10.18 37.76
CA SER A 22 3.51 11.07 36.72
C SER A 22 3.24 10.57 35.30
N PHE A 23 2.75 9.33 35.17
CA PHE A 23 2.27 8.77 33.91
C PHE A 23 1.02 7.93 34.20
N TYR A 24 -0.06 8.17 33.46
CA TYR A 24 -1.37 7.57 33.74
C TYR A 24 -2.05 7.20 32.42
N VAL A 25 -2.31 5.89 32.24
CA VAL A 25 -2.90 5.33 31.03
C VAL A 25 -4.04 4.41 31.42
N LEU A 26 -5.27 4.84 31.13
CA LEU A 26 -6.50 4.18 31.52
C LEU A 26 -7.42 4.05 30.31
N ASP A 27 -8.02 2.87 30.16
CA ASP A 27 -9.14 2.60 29.24
C ASP A 27 -8.82 2.87 27.75
N ASN A 28 -7.63 2.46 27.29
CA ASN A 28 -7.26 2.59 25.88
C ASN A 28 -7.50 1.25 25.16
N GLN A 29 -8.71 1.09 24.61
CA GLN A 29 -9.18 -0.15 23.98
C GLN A 29 -8.34 -0.63 22.78
N ASN A 30 -7.61 0.27 22.12
CA ASN A 30 -6.82 -0.03 20.92
C ASN A 30 -5.30 0.15 21.09
N LEU A 31 -4.84 0.59 22.27
CA LEU A 31 -3.42 0.80 22.54
C LEU A 31 -2.69 -0.54 22.53
N GLN A 32 -1.74 -0.70 21.60
CA GLN A 32 -0.98 -1.95 21.40
C GLN A 32 0.50 -1.81 21.77
N GLN A 33 1.08 -0.63 21.58
CA GLN A 33 2.48 -0.33 21.86
C GLN A 33 2.60 1.07 22.46
N LEU A 34 3.68 1.31 23.23
CA LEU A 34 3.99 2.61 23.81
C LEU A 34 4.94 3.42 22.93
N TRP A 35 6.20 3.01 22.82
CA TRP A 35 7.21 3.66 21.99
C TRP A 35 8.22 2.65 21.44
N ASP A 36 8.86 3.02 20.33
CA ASP A 36 10.08 2.37 19.88
C ASP A 36 11.25 2.81 20.75
N TRP A 37 11.57 1.98 21.75
CA TRP A 37 12.67 2.21 22.70
C TRP A 37 14.07 2.15 22.08
N SER A 38 14.21 1.73 20.81
CA SER A 38 15.49 1.86 20.10
C SER A 38 15.79 3.30 19.68
N ARG A 39 14.75 4.12 19.53
CA ARG A 39 14.83 5.52 19.08
C ARG A 39 14.48 6.53 20.17
N HIS A 40 13.76 6.11 21.20
CA HIS A 40 13.24 6.99 22.24
C HIS A 40 13.91 6.71 23.58
N ASN A 41 14.26 7.78 24.28
CA ASN A 41 14.70 7.74 25.66
C ASN A 41 13.73 8.57 26.51
N LEU A 42 13.33 8.03 27.65
CA LEU A 42 12.39 8.66 28.57
C LEU A 42 12.93 8.49 29.98
N THR A 43 12.80 9.53 30.81
CA THR A 43 13.15 9.44 32.23
C THR A 43 12.10 10.14 33.07
N ILE A 44 11.51 9.41 34.01
CA ILE A 44 10.50 9.95 34.93
C ILE A 44 11.19 10.26 36.26
N LYS A 45 11.45 11.56 36.50
CA LYS A 45 12.22 12.02 37.66
C LYS A 45 11.54 11.71 39.00
N GLN A 46 10.22 11.89 39.06
CA GLN A 46 9.40 11.71 40.26
C GLN A 46 8.06 11.08 39.88
N GLY A 47 7.34 10.54 40.87
CA GLY A 47 6.05 9.88 40.69
C GLY A 47 6.10 8.46 40.15
N LYS A 48 4.94 7.82 40.18
CA LYS A 48 4.65 6.45 39.75
C LYS A 48 4.04 6.45 38.34
N ILE A 49 3.85 5.25 37.80
CA ILE A 49 3.10 5.05 36.55
C ILE A 49 1.87 4.21 36.86
N TYR A 50 0.77 4.43 36.13
CA TYR A 50 -0.47 3.69 36.28
C TYR A 50 -0.97 3.20 34.93
N PHE A 51 -1.31 1.90 34.85
CA PHE A 51 -1.87 1.25 33.68
C PHE A 51 -3.04 0.35 34.08
N ALA A 52 -4.22 0.61 33.53
CA ALA A 52 -5.39 -0.26 33.68
C ALA A 52 -6.31 -0.20 32.45
N PHE A 53 -7.02 -1.30 32.18
CA PHE A 53 -8.00 -1.40 31.09
C PHE A 53 -7.41 -1.07 29.70
N ASN A 54 -6.20 -1.55 29.43
CA ASN A 54 -5.56 -1.44 28.11
C ASN A 54 -5.48 -2.84 27.48
N PRO A 55 -6.59 -3.37 26.94
CA PRO A 55 -6.71 -4.80 26.67
C PRO A 55 -5.81 -5.31 25.56
N LYS A 56 -5.35 -4.43 24.66
CA LYS A 56 -4.42 -4.78 23.58
C LYS A 56 -2.96 -4.46 23.89
N LEU A 57 -2.66 -3.87 25.05
CA LEU A 57 -1.30 -3.50 25.45
C LEU A 57 -0.67 -4.61 26.27
N CYS A 58 0.36 -5.24 25.72
CA CYS A 58 1.08 -6.29 26.43
C CYS A 58 1.74 -5.79 27.71
N VAL A 59 1.59 -6.54 28.80
CA VAL A 59 2.21 -6.20 30.10
C VAL A 59 3.74 -6.15 30.00
N SER A 60 4.35 -6.92 29.10
CA SER A 60 5.79 -6.86 28.80
C SER A 60 6.25 -5.46 28.33
N GLU A 61 5.43 -4.75 27.55
CA GLU A 61 5.74 -3.37 27.11
C GLU A 61 5.72 -2.39 28.29
N ILE A 62 4.80 -2.60 29.24
CA ILE A 62 4.71 -1.81 30.47
C ILE A 62 5.97 -2.07 31.33
N TYR A 63 6.38 -3.33 31.49
CA TYR A 63 7.61 -3.66 32.22
C TYR A 63 8.85 -3.05 31.55
N ARG A 64 8.93 -3.07 30.22
CA ARG A 64 10.02 -2.42 29.48
C ARG A 64 10.05 -0.92 29.73
N MET A 65 8.89 -0.25 29.75
CA MET A 65 8.79 1.17 30.11
C MET A 65 9.28 1.43 31.54
N VAL A 66 8.93 0.58 32.51
CA VAL A 66 9.38 0.70 33.90
C VAL A 66 10.90 0.73 34.00
N GLU A 67 11.56 -0.11 33.20
CA GLU A 67 13.02 -0.19 33.14
C GLU A 67 13.65 1.03 32.47
N VAL A 68 13.19 1.40 31.26
CA VAL A 68 13.75 2.54 30.52
C VAL A 68 13.50 3.86 31.25
N ALA A 69 12.29 4.06 31.79
CA ALA A 69 11.91 5.29 32.48
C ALA A 69 12.58 5.48 33.85
N GLY A 70 13.30 4.48 34.35
CA GLY A 70 14.00 4.54 35.63
C GLY A 70 13.07 4.55 36.85
N VAL A 71 11.90 3.93 36.73
CA VAL A 71 10.85 3.96 37.77
C VAL A 71 10.70 2.64 38.51
N LYS A 72 11.53 1.65 38.24
CA LYS A 72 11.51 0.32 38.88
C LYS A 72 11.47 0.43 40.40
N GLY A 73 10.50 -0.25 41.02
CA GLY A 73 10.32 -0.30 42.48
C GLY A 73 9.52 0.85 43.08
N ARG A 74 9.01 1.80 42.27
CA ARG A 74 8.13 2.88 42.75
C ARG A 74 6.65 2.48 42.76
N GLN A 75 6.28 1.45 42.01
CA GLN A 75 4.91 1.03 41.74
C GLN A 75 4.41 0.02 42.78
N GLY A 76 3.12 0.07 43.12
CA GLY A 76 2.41 -0.97 43.84
C GLY A 76 1.84 -2.04 42.91
N SER A 77 1.34 -3.14 43.47
CA SER A 77 0.73 -4.25 42.70
C SER A 77 -0.53 -3.83 41.92
N ALA A 78 -1.30 -2.88 42.44
CA ALA A 78 -2.52 -2.37 41.80
C ALA A 78 -2.25 -1.33 40.69
N ASP A 79 -1.03 -0.81 40.59
CA ASP A 79 -0.69 0.25 39.63
C ASP A 79 -0.50 -0.30 38.21
N MET A 80 -0.31 -1.62 38.09
CA MET A 80 -0.08 -2.35 36.84
C MET A 80 -0.92 -3.63 36.84
N GLU A 81 -2.24 -3.48 36.84
CA GLU A 81 -3.20 -4.59 36.94
C GLU A 81 -3.06 -5.56 35.77
N GLN A 82 -2.58 -6.79 36.02
CA GLN A 82 -2.28 -7.76 34.96
C GLN A 82 -3.54 -8.31 34.28
N ARG A 83 -4.69 -8.28 34.98
CA ARG A 83 -5.94 -8.84 34.45
C ARG A 83 -6.62 -7.99 33.37
N THR A 84 -6.30 -6.71 33.28
CA THR A 84 -6.97 -5.74 32.39
C THR A 84 -6.05 -5.14 31.34
N ASN A 85 -4.75 -5.46 31.41
CA ASN A 85 -3.76 -5.03 30.44
C ASN A 85 -3.31 -6.25 29.64
N GLY A 86 -3.54 -6.22 28.33
CA GLY A 86 -3.11 -7.30 27.44
C GLY A 86 -4.00 -8.55 27.45
N ASP A 87 -5.17 -8.52 28.10
CA ASP A 87 -6.13 -9.64 28.16
C ASP A 87 -6.70 -10.01 26.78
N ARG A 88 -6.69 -9.06 25.82
CA ARG A 88 -7.04 -9.28 24.41
C ARG A 88 -5.84 -9.11 23.47
N ALA A 89 -4.63 -9.02 24.02
CA ALA A 89 -3.40 -8.97 23.23
C ALA A 89 -2.85 -10.38 23.04
N SER A 90 -2.40 -10.68 21.82
CA SER A 90 -1.56 -11.85 21.58
C SER A 90 -0.11 -11.42 21.81
N CYS A 91 0.37 -11.57 23.06
CA CYS A 91 1.71 -11.13 23.41
C CYS A 91 2.72 -12.12 22.82
N GLU A 92 3.48 -11.61 21.86
CA GLU A 92 4.34 -12.41 21.01
C GLU A 92 5.50 -12.96 21.82
N SER A 93 5.44 -14.26 22.09
CA SER A 93 6.49 -14.97 22.81
C SER A 93 7.37 -15.80 21.87
N HIS A 94 6.87 -16.12 20.67
CA HIS A 94 7.57 -16.92 19.69
C HIS A 94 7.73 -16.18 18.35
N ILE A 95 8.95 -16.20 17.81
CA ILE A 95 9.24 -15.62 16.49
C ILE A 95 9.14 -16.71 15.43
N LEU A 96 8.13 -16.63 14.56
CA LEU A 96 7.95 -17.53 13.41
C LEU A 96 9.03 -17.29 12.36
N LYS A 97 9.67 -18.38 11.92
CA LYS A 97 10.69 -18.36 10.87
C LYS A 97 10.12 -18.83 9.54
N PHE A 98 10.44 -18.09 8.48
CA PHE A 98 10.17 -18.52 7.12
C PHE A 98 11.13 -19.65 6.73
N THR A 99 10.60 -20.71 6.13
CA THR A 99 11.35 -21.90 5.73
C THR A 99 11.67 -21.91 4.25
N ALA A 100 10.75 -21.41 3.41
CA ALA A 100 10.96 -21.29 1.98
C ALA A 100 10.16 -20.13 1.39
N ASN A 101 10.85 -19.26 0.66
CA ASN A 101 10.25 -18.09 0.01
C ASN A 101 10.64 -18.10 -1.47
N SER A 102 9.69 -17.86 -2.37
CA SER A 102 9.96 -17.81 -3.82
C SER A 102 9.12 -16.73 -4.50
N THR A 103 9.72 -16.02 -5.44
CA THR A 103 9.10 -14.88 -6.13
C THR A 103 8.87 -15.18 -7.61
N ALA A 104 7.70 -14.78 -8.10
CA ALA A 104 7.37 -14.69 -9.52
C ALA A 104 7.04 -13.24 -9.89
N LYS A 105 6.65 -12.99 -11.14
CA LYS A 105 6.30 -11.65 -11.62
C LYS A 105 5.07 -11.05 -10.93
N ASN A 106 4.12 -11.87 -10.51
CA ASN A 106 2.84 -11.42 -9.92
C ASN A 106 2.40 -12.26 -8.72
N ARG A 107 3.30 -13.09 -8.19
CA ARG A 107 3.02 -14.00 -7.08
C ARG A 107 4.25 -14.15 -6.18
N ILE A 108 4.00 -14.39 -4.90
CA ILE A 108 5.04 -14.75 -3.92
C ILE A 108 4.55 -15.98 -3.17
N LEU A 109 5.37 -17.03 -3.12
CA LEU A 109 5.18 -18.19 -2.28
C LEU A 109 5.88 -17.95 -0.94
N LEU A 110 5.13 -18.15 0.14
CA LEU A 110 5.63 -18.10 1.50
C LEU A 110 5.37 -19.44 2.17
N LYS A 111 6.38 -19.96 2.86
CA LYS A 111 6.26 -21.08 3.80
C LYS A 111 6.99 -20.73 5.08
N TRP A 112 6.42 -21.13 6.19
CA TRP A 112 6.98 -20.88 7.51
C TRP A 112 6.90 -22.12 8.39
N GLU A 113 7.69 -22.09 9.46
CA GLU A 113 7.75 -23.18 10.40
C GLU A 113 6.40 -23.43 11.07
N ARG A 114 6.27 -24.62 11.63
CA ARG A 114 5.04 -25.05 12.28
C ARG A 114 5.04 -24.56 13.70
N TYR A 115 3.99 -23.82 14.07
CA TYR A 115 3.79 -23.38 15.45
C TYR A 115 2.81 -24.31 16.16
N ARG A 116 3.13 -24.65 17.41
CA ARG A 116 2.23 -25.37 18.31
C ARG A 116 2.21 -24.64 19.66
N PRO A 117 1.10 -23.97 20.00
CA PRO A 117 0.94 -23.40 21.33
C PRO A 117 0.88 -24.51 22.39
N PRO A 118 1.08 -24.15 23.68
CA PRO A 118 1.04 -25.09 24.80
C PRO A 118 -0.24 -25.95 24.85
N ASP A 119 -1.42 -25.35 24.64
CA ASP A 119 -2.64 -26.10 24.33
C ASP A 119 -2.85 -26.14 22.82
N TYR A 120 -2.84 -27.33 22.25
CA TYR A 120 -2.96 -27.55 20.80
C TYR A 120 -4.32 -27.12 20.23
N ARG A 121 -5.34 -26.92 21.08
CA ARG A 121 -6.67 -26.45 20.68
C ARG A 121 -6.73 -24.94 20.51
N ASP A 122 -5.72 -24.23 20.99
CA ASP A 122 -5.71 -22.78 20.96
C ASP A 122 -5.35 -22.26 19.57
N LEU A 123 -4.52 -22.96 18.79
CA LEU A 123 -4.17 -22.51 17.44
C LEU A 123 -5.33 -22.70 16.47
N ILE A 124 -5.80 -21.59 15.89
CA ILE A 124 -6.89 -21.59 14.90
C ILE A 124 -6.32 -21.57 13.49
N SER A 125 -5.52 -20.55 13.18
CA SER A 125 -5.07 -20.22 11.83
C SER A 125 -3.84 -19.31 11.87
N PHE A 126 -3.34 -18.95 10.69
CA PHE A 126 -2.37 -17.87 10.52
C PHE A 126 -2.99 -16.75 9.68
N ILE A 127 -2.52 -15.52 9.88
CA ILE A 127 -2.83 -14.39 9.01
C ILE A 127 -1.52 -13.87 8.42
N VAL A 128 -1.47 -13.76 7.11
CA VAL A 128 -0.37 -13.14 6.39
C VAL A 128 -0.71 -11.70 6.09
N TYR A 129 0.14 -10.80 6.55
CA TYR A 129 0.05 -9.36 6.31
C TYR A 129 1.05 -8.98 5.23
N TYR A 130 0.62 -8.24 4.23
CA TYR A 130 1.51 -7.73 3.19
C TYR A 130 1.10 -6.34 2.70
N LYS A 131 2.07 -5.53 2.28
CA LYS A 131 1.84 -4.24 1.63
C LYS A 131 3.00 -3.81 0.74
N GLU A 132 2.74 -2.91 -0.20
CA GLU A 132 3.78 -2.30 -1.03
C GLU A 132 4.71 -1.45 -0.16
N ALA A 133 6.01 -1.68 -0.28
CA ALA A 133 7.03 -1.11 0.59
C ALA A 133 8.25 -0.67 -0.20
N PRO A 134 8.27 0.56 -0.73
CA PRO A 134 9.43 1.08 -1.47
C PRO A 134 10.71 1.13 -0.61
N PHE A 135 10.55 1.33 0.70
CA PHE A 135 11.62 1.44 1.68
C PHE A 135 11.50 0.36 2.76
N GLN A 136 12.62 0.01 3.39
CA GLN A 136 12.72 -1.05 4.41
C GLN A 136 12.71 -0.52 5.84
N ASN A 137 11.87 0.48 6.11
CA ASN A 137 11.78 1.17 7.40
C ASN A 137 10.38 1.06 8.02
N LEU A 138 9.62 0.03 7.63
CA LEU A 138 8.24 -0.13 8.05
C LEU A 138 8.14 -0.77 9.44
N THR A 139 7.16 -0.29 10.20
CA THR A 139 6.69 -0.95 11.42
C THR A 139 5.38 -1.69 11.14
N GLU A 140 5.03 -2.65 12.00
CA GLU A 140 3.76 -3.38 11.87
C GLU A 140 2.54 -2.47 12.04
N TYR A 141 2.68 -1.39 12.80
CA TYR A 141 1.62 -0.42 13.10
C TYR A 141 1.52 0.70 12.05
N ASP A 142 2.40 0.70 11.06
CA ASP A 142 2.40 1.73 10.02
C ASP A 142 1.10 1.70 9.21
N GLY A 143 0.40 2.84 9.22
CA GLY A 143 -0.87 3.01 8.53
C GLY A 143 -2.06 2.37 9.26
N GLN A 144 -1.93 2.12 10.56
CA GLN A 144 -3.07 1.86 11.45
C GLN A 144 -3.56 3.21 11.99
N ASP A 145 -4.76 3.63 11.61
CA ASP A 145 -5.38 4.80 12.22
C ASP A 145 -6.17 4.44 13.49
N ALA A 146 -6.50 5.45 14.30
CA ALA A 146 -7.29 5.25 15.51
C ALA A 146 -8.74 4.80 15.22
N CYS A 147 -9.18 4.87 13.96
CA CYS A 147 -10.47 4.40 13.49
C CYS A 147 -10.44 2.91 13.07
N GLY A 148 -9.27 2.26 13.13
CA GLY A 148 -9.09 0.85 12.81
C GLY A 148 -8.89 0.55 11.33
N SER A 149 -8.73 1.58 10.48
CA SER A 149 -8.29 1.37 9.10
C SER A 149 -6.83 0.93 9.12
N ASN A 150 -6.52 -0.11 8.35
CA ASN A 150 -5.21 -0.72 8.30
C ASN A 150 -4.70 -0.72 6.86
N SER A 151 -3.51 -0.15 6.62
CA SER A 151 -2.86 -0.14 5.29
C SER A 151 -2.39 -1.52 4.83
N TRP A 152 -2.34 -2.51 5.72
CA TRP A 152 -1.91 -3.87 5.41
C TRP A 152 -3.04 -4.70 4.79
N SER A 153 -2.73 -5.39 3.69
CA SER A 153 -3.59 -6.44 3.14
C SER A 153 -3.42 -7.72 3.96
N MET A 154 -4.52 -8.42 4.21
CA MET A 154 -4.57 -9.61 5.08
C MET A 154 -5.07 -10.82 4.31
N VAL A 155 -4.44 -11.98 4.55
CA VAL A 155 -4.86 -13.28 4.02
C VAL A 155 -4.89 -14.28 5.16
N ASP A 156 -6.07 -14.81 5.44
CA ASP A 156 -6.23 -15.93 6.38
C ASP A 156 -5.72 -17.23 5.74
N VAL A 157 -4.97 -18.00 6.52
CA VAL A 157 -4.34 -19.25 6.10
C VAL A 157 -4.70 -20.33 7.12
N ASP A 158 -5.51 -21.27 6.68
CA ASP A 158 -5.90 -22.42 7.47
C ASP A 158 -4.72 -23.33 7.78
N LEU A 159 -4.83 -24.06 8.89
CA LEU A 159 -3.82 -25.05 9.26
C LEU A 159 -3.80 -26.20 8.25
N PRO A 160 -2.61 -26.69 7.84
CA PRO A 160 -2.51 -27.82 6.94
C PRO A 160 -3.13 -29.07 7.58
N GLN A 161 -3.95 -29.81 6.82
CA GLN A 161 -4.56 -31.06 7.28
C GLN A 161 -3.52 -32.10 7.70
N SER A 162 -2.39 -32.15 6.98
CA SER A 162 -1.29 -33.05 7.31
C SER A 162 -0.49 -32.54 8.51
N LYS A 163 -0.32 -33.42 9.50
CA LYS A 163 0.52 -33.19 10.67
C LYS A 163 2.03 -33.17 10.36
N THR A 164 2.47 -33.29 9.11
CA THR A 164 3.89 -33.16 8.73
C THR A 164 4.16 -32.00 7.79
N GLN A 165 3.11 -31.41 7.21
CA GLN A 165 3.26 -30.34 6.23
C GLN A 165 3.38 -28.97 6.91
N GLU A 166 4.32 -28.17 6.43
CA GLU A 166 4.47 -26.77 6.83
C GLU A 166 3.35 -25.90 6.25
N PRO A 167 2.84 -24.92 7.02
CA PRO A 167 1.91 -23.93 6.50
C PRO A 167 2.57 -23.06 5.42
N GLY A 168 1.75 -22.58 4.49
CA GLY A 168 2.21 -21.70 3.44
C GLY A 168 1.09 -21.18 2.55
N VAL A 169 1.36 -20.12 1.81
CA VAL A 169 0.37 -19.45 0.96
C VAL A 169 1.03 -18.87 -0.30
N TYR A 170 0.25 -18.78 -1.36
CA TYR A 170 0.60 -17.97 -2.53
C TYR A 170 -0.10 -16.62 -2.44
N LEU A 171 0.67 -15.55 -2.24
CA LEU A 171 0.19 -14.20 -2.51
C LEU A 171 0.07 -14.03 -4.02
N THR A 172 -1.05 -13.51 -4.51
CA THR A 172 -1.34 -13.38 -5.96
C THR A 172 -1.75 -11.96 -6.31
N ASN A 173 -1.84 -11.67 -7.61
CA ASN A 173 -2.21 -10.34 -8.14
C ASN A 173 -1.28 -9.22 -7.66
N LEU A 174 0.00 -9.54 -7.45
CA LEU A 174 1.01 -8.57 -7.07
C LEU A 174 1.55 -7.83 -8.30
N LYS A 175 1.97 -6.58 -8.11
CA LYS A 175 2.62 -5.79 -9.17
C LYS A 175 4.01 -6.37 -9.46
N PRO A 176 4.41 -6.51 -10.74
CA PRO A 176 5.78 -6.86 -11.08
C PRO A 176 6.79 -5.83 -10.59
N TRP A 177 8.03 -6.26 -10.38
CA TRP A 177 9.15 -5.43 -9.95
C TRP A 177 8.88 -4.51 -8.74
N THR A 178 8.01 -4.96 -7.84
CA THR A 178 7.56 -4.17 -6.69
C THR A 178 7.99 -4.86 -5.41
N GLN A 179 8.54 -4.08 -4.48
CA GLN A 179 8.94 -4.58 -3.17
C GLN A 179 7.73 -4.59 -2.24
N TYR A 180 7.53 -5.73 -1.57
CA TYR A 180 6.49 -5.94 -0.58
C TYR A 180 7.12 -6.21 0.77
N ALA A 181 6.58 -5.58 1.82
CA ALA A 181 6.82 -5.96 3.20
C ALA A 181 5.79 -7.03 3.58
N ILE A 182 6.23 -8.08 4.28
CA ILE A 182 5.41 -9.25 4.58
C ILE A 182 5.73 -9.74 5.98
N PHE A 183 4.71 -10.08 6.78
CA PHE A 183 4.88 -10.82 8.03
C PHE A 183 3.68 -11.72 8.30
N VAL A 184 3.83 -12.68 9.21
CA VAL A 184 2.79 -13.65 9.57
C VAL A 184 2.51 -13.57 11.06
N LYS A 185 1.23 -13.61 11.44
CA LYS A 185 0.79 -13.77 12.84
C LYS A 185 0.00 -15.06 12.98
N ALA A 186 0.23 -15.78 14.08
CA ALA A 186 -0.60 -16.90 14.48
C ALA A 186 -1.84 -16.39 15.24
N ILE A 187 -3.00 -16.97 14.94
CA ILE A 187 -4.25 -16.68 15.65
C ILE A 187 -4.49 -17.79 16.66
N THR A 188 -4.46 -17.40 17.93
CA THR A 188 -4.70 -18.30 19.06
C THR A 188 -5.95 -17.88 19.83
N LEU A 189 -6.81 -18.83 20.21
CA LEU A 189 -7.87 -18.59 21.19
C LEU A 189 -7.24 -18.41 22.57
N ALA A 190 -7.57 -17.30 23.23
CA ALA A 190 -7.23 -17.06 24.63
C ALA A 190 -8.16 -17.88 25.53
N THR A 191 -7.98 -19.21 25.57
CA THR A 191 -8.79 -20.09 26.44
C THR A 191 -8.17 -20.32 27.81
N SER A 192 -6.89 -20.01 27.99
CA SER A 192 -6.19 -20.26 29.26
C SER A 192 -6.65 -19.29 30.35
N GLU A 193 -7.22 -19.84 31.42
CA GLU A 193 -7.57 -19.11 32.66
C GLU A 193 -6.37 -18.39 33.30
N ASP A 194 -5.13 -18.77 32.94
CA ASP A 194 -3.88 -18.21 33.42
C ASP A 194 -3.51 -16.83 32.84
N GLY A 195 -4.31 -16.27 31.92
CA GLY A 195 -4.11 -14.92 31.36
C GLY A 195 -2.82 -14.74 30.56
N ARG A 196 -2.16 -15.84 30.16
CA ARG A 196 -0.92 -15.84 29.36
C ARG A 196 -1.23 -16.14 27.91
N ASN A 197 -1.61 -15.10 27.17
CA ASN A 197 -1.83 -15.20 25.73
C ASN A 197 -0.49 -15.32 24.99
N HIS A 198 -0.09 -16.56 24.69
CA HIS A 198 1.12 -16.86 23.92
C HIS A 198 0.87 -16.69 22.42
N GLY A 199 1.28 -15.54 21.89
CA GLY A 199 1.28 -15.27 20.46
C GLY A 199 2.55 -15.74 19.74
N ALA A 200 2.43 -15.97 18.43
CA ALA A 200 3.58 -16.14 17.55
C ALA A 200 3.49 -15.20 16.35
N LYS A 201 4.60 -14.53 16.02
CA LYS A 201 4.71 -13.59 14.91
C LYS A 201 6.03 -13.79 14.19
N SER A 202 6.09 -13.58 12.88
CA SER A 202 7.36 -13.48 12.14
C SER A 202 7.92 -12.05 12.15
N GLU A 203 9.22 -11.91 11.95
CA GLU A 203 9.77 -10.62 11.54
C GLU A 203 9.19 -10.17 10.18
N ILE A 204 9.26 -8.86 9.91
CA ILE A 204 8.90 -8.30 8.60
C ILE A 204 10.03 -8.63 7.64
N ILE A 205 9.70 -9.39 6.59
CA ILE A 205 10.60 -9.65 5.47
C ILE A 205 10.22 -8.76 4.29
N TYR A 206 11.23 -8.43 3.48
CA TYR A 206 11.05 -7.64 2.27
C TYR A 206 11.35 -8.51 1.05
N MET A 207 10.38 -8.62 0.14
CA MET A 207 10.50 -9.42 -1.06
C MET A 207 10.11 -8.60 -2.28
N LYS A 208 10.95 -8.60 -3.32
CA LYS A 208 10.66 -7.94 -4.59
C LYS A 208 10.19 -8.96 -5.62
N THR A 209 9.04 -8.71 -6.23
CA THR A 209 8.53 -9.53 -7.34
C THR A 209 9.44 -9.43 -8.57
N ASN A 210 9.44 -10.46 -9.40
CA ASN A 210 10.32 -10.49 -10.57
C ASN A 210 9.88 -9.45 -11.61
N ALA A 211 10.82 -9.05 -12.46
CA ALA A 211 10.52 -8.18 -13.59
C ALA A 211 9.53 -8.86 -14.55
N SER A 212 8.77 -8.05 -15.28
CA SER A 212 7.86 -8.50 -16.33
C SER A 212 8.02 -7.61 -17.56
N VAL A 213 7.36 -7.97 -18.66
CA VAL A 213 7.29 -7.13 -19.86
C VAL A 213 6.77 -5.74 -19.48
N PRO A 214 7.49 -4.65 -19.81
CA PRO A 214 7.01 -3.28 -19.62
C PRO A 214 5.72 -3.03 -20.39
N SER A 215 4.90 -2.08 -19.95
CA SER A 215 3.78 -1.60 -20.77
C SER A 215 4.29 -0.80 -21.98
N VAL A 216 3.39 -0.47 -22.89
CA VAL A 216 3.72 0.41 -24.03
C VAL A 216 4.20 1.81 -23.57
N PRO A 217 5.13 2.45 -24.31
CA PRO A 217 5.46 3.86 -24.13
C PRO A 217 4.24 4.75 -24.33
N LEU A 218 4.17 5.85 -23.57
CA LEU A 218 3.04 6.77 -23.62
C LEU A 218 3.35 7.96 -24.53
N ASP A 219 2.31 8.60 -25.06
CA ASP A 219 2.40 9.87 -25.81
C ASP A 219 3.47 9.84 -26.90
N VAL A 220 3.42 8.86 -27.80
CA VAL A 220 4.34 8.77 -28.94
C VAL A 220 4.01 9.86 -29.93
N LEU A 221 4.90 10.84 -30.04
CA LEU A 221 4.78 12.01 -30.89
C LEU A 221 5.89 11.97 -31.94
N SER A 222 5.52 12.20 -33.20
CA SER A 222 6.47 12.31 -34.30
C SER A 222 6.37 13.68 -34.96
N MET A 223 7.51 14.29 -35.23
CA MET A 223 7.61 15.55 -35.98
C MET A 223 8.72 15.47 -37.03
N SER A 224 8.63 16.28 -38.08
CA SER A 224 9.61 16.37 -39.15
C SER A 224 10.20 17.77 -39.19
N ASN A 225 11.52 17.86 -38.95
CA ASN A 225 12.24 19.14 -39.03
C ASN A 225 12.84 19.37 -40.42
N SER A 226 12.88 18.34 -41.27
CA SER A 226 13.46 18.36 -42.60
C SER A 226 12.86 17.23 -43.45
N SER A 227 12.91 17.36 -44.77
CA SER A 227 12.43 16.34 -45.71
C SER A 227 13.05 14.94 -45.52
N SER A 228 14.16 14.84 -44.79
CA SER A 228 14.90 13.60 -44.51
C SER A 228 15.04 13.24 -43.02
N GLN A 229 14.42 14.00 -42.12
CA GLN A 229 14.57 13.79 -40.67
C GLN A 229 13.24 13.71 -39.96
N LEU A 230 13.05 12.63 -39.19
CA LEU A 230 11.95 12.47 -38.26
C LEU A 230 12.49 12.51 -36.83
N VAL A 231 11.90 13.37 -36.01
CA VAL A 231 12.14 13.44 -34.57
C VAL A 231 10.96 12.76 -33.90
N VAL A 232 11.23 11.73 -33.10
CA VAL A 232 10.21 10.99 -32.36
C VAL A 232 10.48 11.15 -30.86
N ARG A 233 9.43 11.46 -30.10
CA ARG A 233 9.46 11.63 -28.65
C ARG A 233 8.35 10.80 -28.03
N TRP A 234 8.58 10.31 -26.81
CA TRP A 234 7.59 9.56 -26.04
C TRP A 234 7.86 9.74 -24.55
N LYS A 235 6.85 9.46 -23.74
CA LYS A 235 6.97 9.34 -22.29
C LYS A 235 7.26 7.88 -21.88
N PRO A 236 7.87 7.67 -20.70
CA PRO A 236 8.07 6.33 -20.16
C PRO A 236 6.74 5.54 -20.05
N PRO A 237 6.81 4.21 -20.10
CA PRO A 237 5.64 3.36 -19.92
C PRO A 237 5.02 3.57 -18.54
N ALA A 238 3.68 3.50 -18.45
CA ALA A 238 2.95 3.58 -17.19
C ALA A 238 3.43 2.54 -16.16
N PHE A 239 3.75 1.33 -16.65
CA PHE A 239 4.28 0.24 -15.83
C PHE A 239 5.58 -0.25 -16.45
N SER A 240 6.72 0.22 -15.93
CA SER A 240 8.03 -0.23 -16.42
C SER A 240 8.29 -1.70 -16.10
N ASN A 241 7.65 -2.25 -15.05
CA ASN A 241 7.77 -3.64 -14.61
C ASN A 241 9.23 -4.12 -14.47
N GLY A 242 10.15 -3.20 -14.21
CA GLY A 242 11.57 -3.42 -14.33
C GLY A 242 12.34 -2.11 -14.44
N ASN A 243 13.66 -2.21 -14.47
CA ASN A 243 14.52 -1.09 -14.86
C ASN A 243 14.59 -1.04 -16.38
N ILE A 244 14.31 0.14 -16.97
CA ILE A 244 14.32 0.30 -18.43
C ILE A 244 15.77 0.37 -18.89
N THR A 245 16.18 -0.55 -19.77
CA THR A 245 17.55 -0.62 -20.30
C THR A 245 17.70 0.22 -21.57
N TYR A 246 16.81 0.04 -22.54
CA TYR A 246 16.76 0.79 -23.80
C TYR A 246 15.37 0.73 -24.42
N TYR A 247 15.14 1.54 -25.47
CA TYR A 247 13.95 1.48 -26.31
C TYR A 247 14.33 0.96 -27.70
N LEU A 248 13.55 0.01 -28.24
CA LEU A 248 13.73 -0.49 -29.61
C LEU A 248 12.81 0.29 -30.55
N VAL A 249 13.38 1.12 -31.42
CA VAL A 249 12.63 1.93 -32.39
C VAL A 249 12.74 1.31 -33.78
N ARG A 250 11.61 1.15 -34.46
CA ARG A 250 11.52 0.64 -35.83
C ARG A 250 10.68 1.59 -36.66
N TRP A 251 11.09 1.84 -37.91
CA TRP A 251 10.33 2.64 -38.87
C TRP A 251 10.23 1.89 -40.19
N GLN A 252 9.15 2.14 -40.91
CA GLN A 252 8.91 1.56 -42.23
C GLN A 252 8.20 2.58 -43.11
N GLN A 253 8.69 2.75 -44.34
CA GLN A 253 7.99 3.56 -45.33
C GLN A 253 6.66 2.89 -45.69
N GLN A 254 5.56 3.60 -45.45
CA GLN A 254 4.24 3.16 -45.87
C GLN A 254 4.03 3.50 -47.34
N PRO A 255 3.37 2.63 -48.12
CA PRO A 255 3.03 2.94 -49.51
C PRO A 255 2.07 4.13 -49.57
N GLU A 256 2.07 4.80 -50.70
CA GLU A 256 1.05 5.81 -50.98
C GLU A 256 -0.32 5.15 -51.17
N ASP A 257 -1.39 5.89 -50.85
CA ASP A 257 -2.74 5.37 -50.97
C ASP A 257 -3.05 5.06 -52.44
N THR A 258 -3.40 3.81 -52.75
CA THR A 258 -3.67 3.40 -54.13
C THR A 258 -4.80 4.19 -54.79
N GLU A 259 -5.72 4.74 -53.98
CA GLU A 259 -6.83 5.58 -54.43
C GLU A 259 -6.36 6.91 -55.04
N LEU A 260 -5.16 7.38 -54.71
CA LEU A 260 -4.55 8.56 -55.33
C LEU A 260 -4.32 8.37 -56.84
N TYR A 261 -4.06 7.13 -57.26
CA TYR A 261 -3.77 6.81 -58.66
C TYR A 261 -5.02 6.47 -59.49
N LYS A 262 -6.19 6.32 -58.84
CA LYS A 262 -7.43 5.86 -59.50
C LYS A 262 -8.37 6.99 -59.93
N HIS A 263 -8.09 8.23 -59.53
CA HIS A 263 -9.02 9.35 -59.67
C HIS A 263 -8.47 10.44 -60.58
N ASP A 264 -9.31 10.95 -61.49
CA ASP A 264 -9.05 12.18 -62.22
C ASP A 264 -9.52 13.40 -61.41
N TYR A 265 -8.57 14.10 -60.81
CA TYR A 265 -8.81 15.24 -59.92
C TYR A 265 -9.19 16.52 -60.66
N CYS A 266 -9.09 16.59 -61.99
CA CYS A 266 -9.58 17.72 -62.79
C CYS A 266 -11.11 17.86 -62.70
N HIS A 267 -11.81 16.72 -62.57
CA HIS A 267 -13.28 16.67 -62.55
C HIS A 267 -13.88 16.54 -61.14
N LYS A 268 -13.15 15.91 -60.20
CA LYS A 268 -13.62 15.69 -58.81
C LYS A 268 -13.34 16.88 -57.85
N GLY A 269 -12.58 17.88 -58.29
CA GLY A 269 -12.16 19.02 -57.46
C GLY A 269 -10.96 18.68 -56.56
N MET A 270 -10.09 19.66 -56.30
CA MET A 270 -8.81 19.49 -55.56
C MET A 270 -8.96 19.34 -54.03
N LYS A 271 -9.99 18.65 -53.55
CA LYS A 271 -10.10 18.29 -52.14
C LYS A 271 -9.37 16.97 -51.90
N LEU A 272 -8.05 16.99 -52.02
CA LEU A 272 -7.21 15.90 -51.52
C LEU A 272 -7.30 15.87 -49.99
N PRO A 273 -7.22 14.70 -49.34
CA PRO A 273 -7.02 14.63 -47.90
C PRO A 273 -5.74 15.41 -47.58
N THR A 274 -5.86 16.54 -46.89
CA THR A 274 -4.70 17.28 -46.42
C THR A 274 -3.98 16.42 -45.41
N ARG A 275 -2.87 15.77 -45.81
CA ARG A 275 -1.97 15.13 -44.85
C ARG A 275 -1.36 16.25 -44.03
N ILE A 276 -1.81 16.41 -42.79
CA ILE A 276 -1.17 17.30 -41.84
C ILE A 276 0.27 16.79 -41.71
N SER A 277 1.20 17.53 -42.29
CA SER A 277 2.62 17.20 -42.17
C SER A 277 2.98 17.31 -40.70
N ALA A 278 3.80 16.40 -40.19
CA ALA A 278 4.32 16.44 -38.84
C ALA A 278 5.30 17.63 -38.61
N THR A 279 5.20 18.68 -39.42
CA THR A 279 5.98 19.91 -39.40
C THR A 279 5.35 20.98 -38.50
N GLY A 280 4.15 20.76 -37.98
CA GLY A 280 3.55 21.64 -36.98
C GLY A 280 4.27 21.43 -35.64
N ALA A 281 4.77 22.52 -35.05
CA ALA A 281 4.94 22.56 -33.62
C ALA A 281 3.65 21.99 -33.01
N ILE A 282 3.77 20.97 -32.16
CA ILE A 282 2.66 20.58 -31.31
C ILE A 282 2.48 21.80 -30.43
N ASP A 283 1.53 22.66 -30.81
CA ASP A 283 1.14 23.80 -30.01
C ASP A 283 0.83 23.23 -28.62
N LEU A 284 1.67 23.57 -27.65
CA LEU A 284 1.39 23.34 -26.24
C LEU A 284 0.30 24.31 -25.73
N GLU A 285 -0.39 25.02 -26.63
CA GLU A 285 -1.47 25.92 -26.30
C GLU A 285 -2.61 25.75 -27.31
N GLY A 286 -3.75 25.22 -26.84
CA GLY A 286 -4.91 25.03 -27.71
C GLY A 286 -6.06 24.20 -27.16
N GLU A 287 -6.43 24.33 -25.87
CA GLU A 287 -7.86 24.24 -25.53
C GLU A 287 -8.54 25.49 -26.13
N GLY A 288 -8.74 25.44 -27.44
CA GLY A 288 -9.33 26.49 -28.27
C GLY A 288 -10.72 26.10 -28.69
N ASP A 289 -11.66 26.43 -27.82
CA ASP A 289 -13.09 26.66 -28.02
C ASP A 289 -13.61 26.51 -29.46
N ALA A 290 -14.40 25.45 -29.67
CA ALA A 290 -15.25 25.30 -30.83
C ALA A 290 -16.71 25.25 -30.35
N ASP A 291 -17.27 26.38 -29.94
CA ASP A 291 -18.65 26.67 -30.30
C ASP A 291 -18.97 28.17 -30.29
N SER A 292 -19.17 28.74 -31.47
CA SER A 292 -19.92 29.99 -31.60
C SER A 292 -21.10 29.75 -32.54
N LYS A 293 -22.29 29.58 -31.95
CA LYS A 293 -23.48 30.42 -32.20
C LYS A 293 -24.69 29.88 -31.43
N GLN A 294 -24.96 30.45 -30.26
CA GLN A 294 -26.26 31.05 -29.99
C GLN A 294 -26.20 32.10 -28.87
N SER A 295 -26.90 33.19 -29.11
CA SER A 295 -26.96 34.44 -28.36
C SER A 295 -27.58 34.27 -26.96
N GLY A 296 -26.93 34.83 -25.94
CA GLY A 296 -27.56 35.06 -24.63
C GLY A 296 -26.56 35.51 -23.56
N LYS A 297 -26.62 36.77 -23.16
CA LYS A 297 -25.79 37.42 -22.13
C LYS A 297 -25.76 36.63 -20.80
N THR A 298 -24.57 36.47 -20.21
CA THR A 298 -24.27 36.80 -18.80
C THR A 298 -22.78 36.59 -18.52
N GLU A 299 -22.12 37.60 -17.96
CA GLU A 299 -20.76 37.52 -17.41
C GLU A 299 -20.79 36.65 -16.15
N HIS A 300 -20.26 35.43 -16.24
CA HIS A 300 -19.76 34.72 -15.07
C HIS A 300 -18.32 34.31 -15.34
N GLY A 301 -17.44 34.75 -14.43
CA GLY A 301 -15.99 34.56 -14.51
C GLY A 301 -15.59 33.09 -14.55
N GLN A 302 -14.33 32.87 -14.94
CA GLN A 302 -13.62 31.59 -14.96
C GLN A 302 -14.06 30.66 -13.83
N CYS A 303 -14.88 29.67 -14.18
CA CYS A 303 -15.27 28.61 -13.27
C CYS A 303 -14.14 27.57 -13.25
N CYS A 304 -13.69 27.17 -12.06
CA CYS A 304 -12.87 25.97 -11.94
C CYS A 304 -13.70 24.76 -12.39
N THR A 305 -13.10 23.84 -13.15
CA THR A 305 -13.72 22.56 -13.48
C THR A 305 -14.19 21.88 -12.20
N CYS A 306 -15.47 21.51 -12.16
CA CYS A 306 -16.05 20.79 -11.02
C CYS A 306 -15.22 19.53 -10.73
N PRO A 307 -14.96 19.20 -9.45
CA PRO A 307 -14.35 17.92 -9.09
C PRO A 307 -15.18 16.78 -9.67
N LYS A 308 -14.53 15.89 -10.44
CA LYS A 308 -15.19 14.70 -10.96
C LYS A 308 -15.74 13.88 -9.80
N SER A 309 -16.95 13.35 -9.99
CA SER A 309 -17.55 12.43 -9.03
C SER A 309 -16.68 11.16 -8.89
N PRO A 310 -16.76 10.46 -7.75
CA PRO A 310 -16.05 9.20 -7.56
C PRO A 310 -16.34 8.16 -8.66
N ASP A 311 -17.56 8.17 -9.20
CA ASP A 311 -17.99 7.26 -10.26
C ASP A 311 -17.37 7.63 -11.62
N GLU A 312 -17.26 8.92 -11.94
CA GLU A 312 -16.57 9.39 -13.14
C GLU A 312 -15.06 9.07 -13.09
N LEU A 313 -14.43 9.26 -11.93
CA LEU A 313 -13.02 8.89 -11.73
C LEU A 313 -12.79 7.38 -11.92
N LYS A 314 -13.75 6.56 -11.48
CA LYS A 314 -13.71 5.11 -11.65
C LYS A 314 -13.90 4.71 -13.11
N ALA A 315 -14.87 5.30 -13.81
CA ALA A 315 -15.13 5.05 -15.23
C ALA A 315 -13.92 5.43 -16.10
N GLU A 316 -13.30 6.58 -15.85
CA GLU A 316 -12.07 6.99 -16.55
C GLU A 316 -10.90 6.05 -16.26
N ALA A 317 -10.75 5.61 -15.00
CA ALA A 317 -9.71 4.63 -14.65
C ALA A 317 -9.92 3.29 -15.38
N GLU A 318 -11.17 2.85 -15.53
CA GLU A 318 -11.53 1.64 -16.27
C GLU A 318 -11.27 1.79 -17.78
N GLU A 319 -11.61 2.92 -18.39
CA GLU A 319 -11.33 3.20 -19.80
C GLU A 319 -9.82 3.23 -20.09
N VAL A 320 -9.05 3.91 -19.23
CA VAL A 320 -7.59 3.94 -19.31
C VAL A 320 -7.00 2.54 -19.14
N MET A 321 -7.55 1.72 -18.25
CA MET A 321 -7.12 0.32 -18.09
C MET A 321 -7.46 -0.52 -19.33
N PHE A 322 -8.63 -0.32 -19.94
CA PHE A 322 -9.03 -1.03 -21.14
C PHE A 322 -8.12 -0.70 -22.32
N GLN A 323 -7.87 0.59 -22.58
CA GLN A 323 -6.97 1.03 -23.65
C GLN A 323 -5.56 0.43 -23.46
N LYS A 324 -5.04 0.46 -22.23
CA LYS A 324 -3.75 -0.18 -21.90
C LYS A 324 -3.75 -1.68 -22.16
N SER A 325 -4.81 -2.38 -21.76
CA SER A 325 -4.92 -3.83 -21.96
C SER A 325 -4.93 -4.19 -23.45
N PHE A 326 -5.68 -3.43 -24.24
CA PHE A 326 -5.77 -3.62 -25.69
C PHE A 326 -4.41 -3.37 -26.38
N GLU A 327 -3.75 -2.26 -26.06
CA GLU A 327 -2.44 -1.91 -26.63
C GLU A 327 -1.37 -2.93 -26.21
N ASN A 328 -1.35 -3.36 -24.95
CA ASN A 328 -0.44 -4.41 -24.47
C ASN A 328 -0.71 -5.75 -25.19
N PHE A 329 -1.97 -6.10 -25.43
CA PHE A 329 -2.32 -7.33 -26.15
C PHE A 329 -1.77 -7.31 -27.59
N LEU A 330 -1.99 -6.21 -28.32
CA LEU A 330 -1.46 -6.03 -29.67
C LEU A 330 0.08 -6.09 -29.65
N HIS A 331 0.71 -5.36 -28.73
CA HIS A 331 2.16 -5.29 -28.66
C HIS A 331 2.79 -6.66 -28.37
N ASN A 332 2.27 -7.37 -27.37
CA ASN A 332 2.78 -8.68 -26.97
C ASN A 332 2.53 -9.77 -28.01
N SER A 333 1.44 -9.66 -28.78
CA SER A 333 1.08 -10.67 -29.80
C SER A 333 1.84 -10.49 -31.11
N ILE A 334 2.22 -9.25 -31.45
CA ILE A 334 2.75 -8.90 -32.77
C ILE A 334 4.26 -8.63 -32.74
N PHE A 335 4.78 -8.01 -31.67
CA PHE A 335 6.13 -7.43 -31.67
C PHE A 335 7.14 -8.15 -30.76
N MET A 336 6.69 -9.08 -29.92
CA MET A 336 7.61 -9.94 -29.16
C MET A 336 8.13 -11.06 -30.08
N PRO A 337 9.44 -11.14 -30.35
CA PRO A 337 10.01 -12.28 -31.07
C PRO A 337 9.79 -13.55 -30.24
N ARG A 338 9.29 -14.61 -30.87
CA ARG A 338 9.18 -15.94 -30.26
C ARG A 338 10.53 -16.63 -30.19
#